data_AF-A0A2J7VE90-F1
#
_entry.id   AF-A0A2J7VE90-F1
#
_cell.length_a   1.000
_cell.length_b   1.000
_cell.length_c   1.000
_cell.angle_alpha   90.00
_cell.angle_beta   90.00
_cell.angle_gamma   90.00
#
_symmetry.space_group_name_H-M   'P 1'
#
loop_
_entity.id
_entity.type
_entity.pdbx_description
1 polymer ?
#
loop_
_entity_poly.entity_id
_entity_poly.type
_entity_poly.pdbx_seq_one_letter_code
_entity_poly.pdbx_strand_id
1 'polypeptide(L)'
;MSQQSATVMPPRSLFSRLRWPAIALALAGAAAISHADAPGVGLTSQFEREFLTSIIDHHFSALRITELAAGTDPTRDPTLPNPAEGTSGTPGFQPTQAKAQMDEIKSMARRENRMQREEIMTAQRFLKEWYGMNHEPALTPQGRRQVRLLEEARPGADFDHLWMETLSRHHYLAVTMATDCLVASDLKHAALQRYCRGIQQAQIEGINDMREMLCKTRNICDYQPLRGLKGRHTGSNSEAAADAD
;
A
#
# COMPACT_ATOMS: atom_id res chain seq x y z
N MET A 1 37.61 -93.54 4.91
CA MET A 1 37.43 -92.07 4.83
C MET A 1 37.10 -91.56 6.23
N SER A 2 37.73 -90.46 6.67
CA SER A 2 37.62 -89.74 7.96
C SER A 2 37.03 -90.49 9.17
N GLN A 3 37.81 -90.96 10.15
CA GLN A 3 38.38 -90.15 11.26
C GLN A 3 37.40 -89.13 11.88
N GLN A 4 37.27 -88.96 13.20
CA GLN A 4 37.51 -89.71 14.45
C GLN A 4 37.25 -88.69 15.59
N SER A 5 37.15 -89.17 16.84
CA SER A 5 37.17 -88.39 18.11
C SER A 5 35.87 -87.64 18.48
N ALA A 6 35.25 -87.81 19.67
CA ALA A 6 35.74 -87.84 21.06
C ALA A 6 36.09 -86.42 21.59
N THR A 7 35.78 -85.98 22.83
CA THR A 7 35.13 -86.62 24.01
C THR A 7 34.76 -85.55 25.07
N VAL A 8 33.80 -85.87 25.96
CA VAL A 8 33.70 -85.40 27.38
C VAL A 8 33.25 -83.95 27.70
N MET A 9 32.53 -83.81 28.82
CA MET A 9 31.87 -82.64 29.45
C MET A 9 32.83 -81.85 30.39
N PRO A 10 32.40 -80.93 31.31
CA PRO A 10 31.26 -79.99 31.40
C PRO A 10 31.84 -78.53 31.40
N PRO A 11 31.46 -77.49 32.19
CA PRO A 11 30.28 -77.18 33.03
C PRO A 11 29.67 -75.75 32.77
N ARG A 12 29.05 -75.13 33.80
CA ARG A 12 28.42 -73.79 33.79
C ARG A 12 29.42 -72.63 33.92
N SER A 13 29.10 -71.47 33.34
CA SER A 13 29.61 -70.16 33.78
C SER A 13 28.58 -69.04 33.51
N LEU A 14 28.58 -68.00 34.36
CA LEU A 14 27.69 -66.83 34.28
C LEU A 14 28.29 -65.76 33.36
N PHE A 15 27.48 -64.97 32.64
CA PHE A 15 27.75 -63.54 32.47
C PHE A 15 26.50 -62.71 32.18
N SER A 16 26.41 -61.56 32.84
CA SER A 16 25.36 -60.54 32.69
C SER A 16 25.42 -59.85 31.32
N ARG A 17 24.27 -59.49 30.76
CA ARG A 17 24.16 -58.39 29.79
C ARG A 17 23.08 -57.42 30.21
N LEU A 18 23.55 -56.27 30.71
CA LEU A 18 22.80 -55.08 31.05
C LEU A 18 21.90 -54.64 29.88
N ARG A 19 20.59 -54.50 30.11
CA ARG A 19 19.70 -53.80 29.18
C ARG A 19 19.81 -52.29 29.44
N TRP A 20 20.36 -51.56 28.49
CA TRP A 20 20.38 -50.10 28.51
C TRP A 20 18.96 -49.55 28.24
N PRO A 21 18.49 -48.54 28.98
CA PRO A 21 17.28 -47.82 28.60
C PRO A 21 17.57 -46.93 27.39
N ALA A 22 16.72 -47.00 26.37
CA ALA A 22 16.81 -46.10 25.22
C ALA A 22 16.35 -44.69 25.64
N ILE A 23 17.30 -43.76 25.77
CA ILE A 23 16.99 -42.34 25.90
C ILE A 23 16.54 -41.85 24.52
N ALA A 24 15.23 -41.76 24.33
CA ALA A 24 14.65 -41.08 23.18
C ALA A 24 14.89 -39.57 23.32
N LEU A 25 16.01 -39.09 22.76
CA LEU A 25 16.34 -37.67 22.72
C LEU A 25 15.38 -36.98 21.73
N ALA A 26 14.24 -36.51 22.25
CA ALA A 26 13.31 -35.69 21.50
C ALA A 26 13.97 -34.32 21.23
N LEU A 27 14.75 -34.25 20.14
CA LEU A 27 15.18 -33.01 19.53
C LEU A 27 13.94 -32.28 19.02
N ALA A 28 13.31 -31.51 19.92
CA ALA A 28 12.41 -30.44 19.57
C ALA A 28 13.21 -29.37 18.83
N GLY A 29 13.46 -29.63 17.54
CA GLY A 29 14.02 -28.66 16.63
C GLY A 29 13.05 -27.49 16.54
N ALA A 30 13.30 -26.45 17.33
CA ALA A 30 12.75 -25.14 17.07
C ALA A 30 13.21 -24.77 15.66
N ALA A 31 12.29 -24.91 14.70
CA ALA A 31 12.53 -24.44 13.35
C ALA A 31 12.74 -22.93 13.46
N ALA A 32 14.00 -22.50 13.40
CA ALA A 32 14.32 -21.11 13.14
C ALA A 32 13.68 -20.79 11.80
N ILE A 33 12.53 -20.10 11.84
CA ILE A 33 11.88 -19.58 10.65
C ILE A 33 12.93 -18.70 10.00
N SER A 34 13.46 -19.12 8.85
CA SER A 34 14.57 -18.44 8.21
C SER A 34 14.08 -17.07 7.73
N HIS A 35 14.29 -16.04 8.55
CA HIS A 35 13.96 -14.63 8.25
C HIS A 35 14.90 -14.03 7.20
N ALA A 36 15.50 -14.84 6.31
CA ALA A 36 16.42 -14.41 5.27
C ALA A 36 15.78 -13.50 4.21
N ASP A 37 14.44 -13.55 4.08
CA ASP A 37 13.61 -12.70 3.23
C ASP A 37 12.77 -11.69 4.03
N ALA A 38 12.93 -11.60 5.36
CA ALA A 38 12.15 -10.68 6.19
C ALA A 38 12.75 -9.27 6.10
N PRO A 39 12.00 -8.26 5.58
CA PRO A 39 12.45 -6.88 5.63
C PRO A 39 12.55 -6.42 7.09
N GLY A 40 13.38 -5.41 7.35
CA GLY A 40 13.61 -4.91 8.71
C GLY A 40 15.06 -4.52 9.01
N VAL A 41 16.02 -5.17 8.34
CA VAL A 41 17.46 -5.00 8.56
C VAL A 41 18.18 -4.77 7.23
N GLY A 42 19.17 -3.86 7.22
CA GLY A 42 19.98 -3.57 6.03
C GLY A 42 20.09 -2.08 5.69
N LEU A 43 20.86 -1.78 4.66
CA LEU A 43 21.21 -0.41 4.24
C LEU A 43 20.00 0.39 3.74
N THR A 44 19.01 -0.28 3.13
CA THR A 44 17.78 0.35 2.61
C THR A 44 16.73 0.58 3.70
N SER A 45 16.89 0.00 4.90
CA SER A 45 15.82 -0.05 5.90
C SER A 45 15.34 1.34 6.37
N GLN A 46 16.19 2.37 6.35
CA GLN A 46 15.77 3.74 6.65
C GLN A 46 14.84 4.28 5.57
N PHE A 47 15.29 4.23 4.31
CA PHE A 47 14.51 4.66 3.15
C PHE A 47 13.16 3.94 3.08
N GLU A 48 13.12 2.63 3.36
CA GLU A 48 11.90 1.83 3.31
C GLU A 48 10.88 2.24 4.38
N ARG A 49 11.34 2.56 5.61
CA ARG A 49 10.47 3.11 6.68
C ARG A 49 9.95 4.50 6.30
N GLU A 50 10.82 5.37 5.79
CA GLU A 50 10.46 6.73 5.36
C GLU A 50 9.46 6.72 4.20
N PHE A 51 9.65 5.86 3.20
CA PHE A 51 8.69 5.63 2.11
C PHE A 51 7.33 5.15 2.66
N LEU A 52 7.32 4.11 3.51
CA LEU A 52 6.08 3.53 4.03
C LEU A 52 5.28 4.52 4.89
N THR A 53 5.95 5.29 5.75
CA THR A 53 5.32 6.39 6.50
C THR A 53 4.78 7.47 5.56
N SER A 54 5.59 7.91 4.59
CA SER A 54 5.21 9.00 3.68
C SER A 54 4.03 8.63 2.77
N ILE A 55 3.98 7.40 2.27
CA ILE A 55 2.91 6.95 1.37
C ILE A 55 1.59 6.76 2.12
N ILE A 56 1.61 6.41 3.42
CA ILE A 56 0.42 6.40 4.28
C ILE A 56 -0.20 7.80 4.38
N ASP A 57 0.60 8.82 4.71
CA ASP A 57 0.12 10.21 4.87
C ASP A 57 -0.32 10.82 3.52
N HIS A 58 0.36 10.43 2.44
CA HIS A 58 0.00 10.80 1.08
C HIS A 58 -1.38 10.23 0.70
N HIS A 59 -1.59 8.92 0.87
CA HIS A 59 -2.87 8.26 0.61
C HIS A 59 -4.00 8.75 1.53
N PHE A 60 -3.70 9.05 2.80
CA PHE A 60 -4.68 9.60 3.75
C PHE A 60 -5.31 10.91 3.26
N SER A 61 -4.50 11.74 2.59
CA SER A 61 -4.97 12.97 1.95
C SER A 61 -5.96 12.69 0.80
N ALA A 62 -5.71 11.63 0.02
CA ALA A 62 -6.61 11.22 -1.07
C ALA A 62 -7.94 10.65 -0.59
N LEU A 63 -8.01 10.03 0.60
CA LEU A 63 -9.27 9.57 1.16
C LEU A 63 -10.26 10.74 1.30
N ARG A 64 -9.80 11.87 1.85
CA ARG A 64 -10.61 13.08 1.94
C ARG A 64 -10.90 13.72 0.57
N ILE A 65 -9.93 13.76 -0.35
CA ILE A 65 -10.12 14.27 -1.73
C ILE A 65 -11.21 13.48 -2.48
N THR A 66 -11.25 12.17 -2.31
CA THR A 66 -12.23 11.27 -2.95
C THR A 66 -13.60 11.34 -2.27
N GLU A 67 -13.66 11.45 -0.94
CA GLU A 67 -14.89 11.72 -0.18
C GLU A 67 -15.58 13.02 -0.61
N LEU A 68 -14.82 14.09 -0.90
CA LEU A 68 -15.39 15.35 -1.39
C LEU A 68 -16.05 15.20 -2.77
N ALA A 69 -15.54 14.32 -3.62
CA ALA A 69 -16.15 14.05 -4.93
C ALA A 69 -17.39 13.17 -4.83
N ALA A 70 -17.24 11.97 -4.24
CA ALA A 70 -18.30 10.95 -4.21
C ALA A 70 -19.34 11.14 -3.08
N GLY A 71 -19.05 11.99 -2.10
CA GLY A 71 -19.75 12.01 -0.81
C GLY A 71 -19.22 10.94 0.12
N THR A 72 -19.48 11.11 1.42
CA THR A 72 -19.19 10.12 2.46
C THR A 72 -20.46 9.39 2.85
N ASP A 73 -20.45 8.05 2.84
CA ASP A 73 -21.59 7.26 3.29
C ASP A 73 -21.56 7.16 4.83
N PRO A 74 -22.48 7.80 5.58
CA PRO A 74 -22.51 7.72 7.05
C PRO A 74 -22.94 6.33 7.52
N THR A 75 -23.67 5.62 6.66
CA THR A 75 -24.12 4.24 6.77
C THR A 75 -24.09 3.66 5.37
N ARG A 76 -23.66 2.41 5.22
CA ARG A 76 -23.63 1.71 3.92
C ARG A 76 -25.01 1.78 3.24
N ASP A 77 -25.07 2.34 2.04
CA ASP A 77 -26.28 2.40 1.24
C ASP A 77 -26.71 0.96 0.83
N PRO A 78 -27.91 0.50 1.24
CA PRO A 78 -28.39 -0.84 0.90
C PRO A 78 -28.86 -0.96 -0.56
N THR A 79 -28.96 0.15 -1.30
CA THR A 79 -29.40 0.18 -2.70
C THR A 79 -28.26 0.03 -3.70
N LEU A 80 -27.00 0.23 -3.26
CA LEU A 80 -25.82 -0.03 -4.09
C LEU A 80 -25.70 -1.54 -4.36
N PRO A 81 -25.78 -1.99 -5.63
CA PRO A 81 -25.82 -3.42 -5.97
C PRO A 81 -24.50 -4.13 -5.69
N ASN A 82 -23.40 -3.38 -5.61
CA ASN A 82 -22.07 -3.88 -5.32
C ASN A 82 -21.70 -3.60 -3.84
N PRO A 83 -21.41 -4.63 -3.03
CA PRO A 83 -20.91 -4.47 -1.67
C PRO A 83 -19.65 -3.59 -1.51
N ALA A 84 -18.88 -3.43 -2.59
CA ALA A 84 -17.69 -2.61 -2.65
C ALA A 84 -17.96 -1.19 -3.22
N GLU A 85 -19.21 -0.76 -3.40
CA GLU A 85 -19.49 0.64 -3.75
C GLU A 85 -19.76 1.48 -2.48
N GLY A 86 -19.19 2.70 -2.49
CA GLY A 86 -19.30 3.71 -1.44
C GLY A 86 -17.96 4.39 -1.15
N THR A 87 -17.96 5.39 -0.27
CA THR A 87 -16.75 5.82 0.46
C THR A 87 -16.99 5.73 1.96
N SER A 88 -16.00 5.20 2.69
CA SER A 88 -15.98 5.31 4.15
C SER A 88 -15.44 6.68 4.54
N GLY A 89 -15.79 7.21 5.72
CA GLY A 89 -15.26 8.48 6.20
C GLY A 89 -13.77 8.44 6.57
N THR A 90 -13.04 9.52 6.33
CA THR A 90 -11.67 9.71 6.83
C THR A 90 -11.71 10.11 8.31
N PRO A 91 -10.97 9.42 9.20
CA PRO A 91 -10.84 9.82 10.61
C PRO A 91 -10.51 11.31 10.78
N GLY A 92 -11.20 11.97 11.72
CA GLY A 92 -11.06 13.41 11.96
C GLY A 92 -11.89 14.31 11.05
N PHE A 93 -12.53 13.78 10.01
CA PHE A 93 -13.46 14.53 9.15
C PHE A 93 -14.92 14.19 9.42
N GLN A 94 -15.79 15.18 9.21
CA GLN A 94 -17.24 14.96 9.18
C GLN A 94 -17.65 14.40 7.80
N PRO A 95 -18.69 13.54 7.75
CA PRO A 95 -19.29 13.11 6.49
C PRO A 95 -19.68 14.31 5.61
N THR A 96 -19.48 14.18 4.30
CA THR A 96 -19.75 15.25 3.34
C THR A 96 -20.70 14.78 2.24
N GLN A 97 -21.42 15.72 1.61
CA GLN A 97 -22.21 15.43 0.41
C GLN A 97 -21.29 15.42 -0.82
N ALA A 98 -21.67 14.65 -1.85
CA ALA A 98 -20.96 14.64 -3.12
C ALA A 98 -20.92 16.04 -3.75
N LYS A 99 -19.73 16.56 -4.02
CA LYS A 99 -19.54 17.84 -4.72
C LYS A 99 -19.37 17.67 -6.23
N ALA A 100 -19.01 16.47 -6.69
CA ALA A 100 -18.91 16.17 -8.12
C ALA A 100 -20.29 16.01 -8.77
N GLN A 101 -20.45 16.50 -10.00
CA GLN A 101 -21.68 16.23 -10.78
C GLN A 101 -21.54 14.98 -11.67
N MET A 102 -20.38 14.75 -12.29
CA MET A 102 -20.14 13.61 -13.17
C MET A 102 -20.15 12.28 -12.41
N ASP A 103 -20.89 11.30 -12.93
CA ASP A 103 -20.98 9.97 -12.33
C ASP A 103 -19.68 9.16 -12.53
N GLU A 104 -18.93 9.43 -13.60
CA GLU A 104 -17.59 8.89 -13.83
C GLU A 104 -16.62 9.31 -12.72
N ILE A 105 -16.64 10.59 -12.33
CA ILE A 105 -15.80 11.12 -11.23
C ILE A 105 -16.22 10.52 -9.89
N LYS A 106 -17.52 10.41 -9.60
CA LYS A 106 -18.00 9.74 -8.37
C LYS A 106 -17.59 8.27 -8.35
N SER A 107 -17.67 7.57 -9.49
CA SER A 107 -17.30 6.16 -9.62
C SER A 107 -15.80 5.93 -9.42
N MET A 108 -14.97 6.73 -10.08
CA MET A 108 -13.52 6.78 -9.86
C MET A 108 -13.20 7.08 -8.39
N ALA A 109 -13.76 8.15 -7.82
CA ALA A 109 -13.49 8.53 -6.45
C ALA A 109 -13.81 7.40 -5.44
N ARG A 110 -14.92 6.67 -5.62
CA ARG A 110 -15.20 5.47 -4.82
C ARG A 110 -14.13 4.39 -4.98
N ARG A 111 -13.69 4.12 -6.21
CA ARG A 111 -12.61 3.15 -6.51
C ARG A 111 -11.30 3.52 -5.84
N GLU A 112 -10.85 4.77 -6.01
CA GLU A 112 -9.61 5.28 -5.44
C GLU A 112 -9.64 5.33 -3.91
N ASN A 113 -10.78 5.70 -3.29
CA ASN A 113 -10.93 5.69 -1.83
C ASN A 113 -10.68 4.29 -1.23
N ARG A 114 -11.18 3.23 -1.89
CA ARG A 114 -10.97 1.85 -1.43
C ARG A 114 -9.54 1.39 -1.64
N MET A 115 -9.00 1.59 -2.84
CA MET A 115 -7.63 1.17 -3.18
C MET A 115 -6.63 1.80 -2.20
N GLN A 116 -6.74 3.11 -1.96
CA GLN A 116 -5.83 3.81 -1.07
C GLN A 116 -6.01 3.45 0.41
N ARG A 117 -7.19 2.97 0.84
CA ARG A 117 -7.38 2.35 2.17
C ARG A 117 -6.67 1.00 2.26
N GLU A 118 -6.75 0.16 1.24
CA GLU A 118 -6.06 -1.13 1.17
C GLU A 118 -4.52 -0.95 1.12
N GLU A 119 -4.06 0.10 0.44
CA GLU A 119 -2.65 0.50 0.38
C GLU A 119 -2.15 1.00 1.75
N ILE A 120 -2.89 1.87 2.45
CA ILE A 120 -2.57 2.30 3.82
C ILE A 120 -2.48 1.10 4.77
N MET A 121 -3.47 0.22 4.78
CA MET A 121 -3.47 -0.97 5.65
C MET A 121 -2.29 -1.91 5.34
N THR A 122 -1.84 -1.96 4.08
CA THR A 122 -0.68 -2.74 3.67
C THR A 122 0.63 -2.10 4.12
N ALA A 123 0.80 -0.79 3.95
CA ALA A 123 1.98 -0.09 4.44
C ALA A 123 2.10 -0.09 5.97
N GLN A 124 0.98 0.09 6.69
CA GLN A 124 0.95 -0.04 8.16
C GLN A 124 1.33 -1.44 8.63
N ARG A 125 0.85 -2.49 7.93
CA ARG A 125 1.24 -3.88 8.21
C ARG A 125 2.74 -4.09 7.99
N PHE A 126 3.30 -3.58 6.89
CA PHE A 126 4.74 -3.64 6.62
C PHE A 126 5.55 -2.89 7.70
N LEU A 127 5.17 -1.67 8.09
CA LEU A 127 5.83 -0.94 9.19
C LEU A 127 5.87 -1.76 10.49
N LYS A 128 4.75 -2.39 10.84
CA LYS A 128 4.59 -3.13 12.08
C LYS A 128 5.33 -4.47 12.08
N GLU A 129 5.15 -5.27 11.04
CA GLU A 129 5.69 -6.64 10.96
C GLU A 129 7.20 -6.65 10.69
N TRP A 130 7.70 -5.69 9.91
CA TRP A 130 9.10 -5.68 9.46
C TRP A 130 10.00 -4.80 10.32
N TYR A 131 9.48 -3.66 10.82
CA TYR A 131 10.29 -2.67 11.56
C TYR A 131 9.81 -2.44 13.00
N GLY A 132 8.75 -3.12 13.45
CA GLY A 132 8.18 -2.93 14.79
C GLY A 132 7.52 -1.56 14.99
N MET A 133 7.26 -0.80 13.91
CA MET A 133 6.73 0.56 13.96
C MET A 133 5.22 0.58 13.76
N ASN A 134 4.53 1.45 14.51
CA ASN A 134 3.16 1.84 14.20
C ASN A 134 3.19 3.29 13.73
N HIS A 135 2.41 3.62 12.70
CA HIS A 135 2.24 4.98 12.20
C HIS A 135 0.74 5.27 12.04
N GLU A 136 0.29 6.36 12.66
CA GLU A 136 -1.08 6.84 12.54
C GLU A 136 -1.15 7.83 11.36
N PRO A 137 -2.06 7.61 10.38
CA PRO A 137 -2.11 8.44 9.18
C PRO A 137 -2.43 9.91 9.50
N ALA A 138 -1.66 10.82 8.90
CA ALA A 138 -1.82 12.26 9.10
C ALA A 138 -1.84 13.01 7.77
N LEU A 139 -2.47 14.20 7.77
CA LEU A 139 -2.39 15.09 6.60
C LEU A 139 -1.04 15.81 6.57
N THR A 140 -0.33 15.68 5.46
CA THR A 140 0.85 16.52 5.16
C THR A 140 0.43 17.98 4.95
N PRO A 141 1.36 18.96 5.04
CA PRO A 141 1.06 20.35 4.68
C PRO A 141 0.50 20.51 3.26
N GLN A 142 0.96 19.69 2.31
CA GLN A 142 0.45 19.66 0.95
C GLN A 142 -0.96 19.07 0.87
N GLY A 143 -1.20 17.93 1.52
CA GLY A 143 -2.52 17.31 1.61
C GLY A 143 -3.56 18.27 2.19
N ARG A 144 -3.21 19.01 3.26
CA ARG A 144 -4.06 20.08 3.82
C ARG A 144 -4.39 21.18 2.81
N ARG A 145 -3.47 21.56 1.92
CA ARG A 145 -3.73 22.57 0.87
C ARG A 145 -4.70 22.04 -0.19
N GLN A 146 -4.49 20.82 -0.66
CA GLN A 146 -5.33 20.19 -1.69
C GLN A 146 -6.75 19.89 -1.18
N VAL A 147 -6.87 19.37 0.05
CA VAL A 147 -8.17 19.19 0.71
C VAL A 147 -8.90 20.53 0.86
N ARG A 148 -8.24 21.57 1.38
CA ARG A 148 -8.84 22.91 1.52
C ARG A 148 -9.35 23.47 0.19
N LEU A 149 -8.53 23.39 -0.86
CA LEU A 149 -8.86 23.86 -2.20
C LEU A 149 -10.16 23.22 -2.72
N LEU A 150 -10.32 21.92 -2.50
CA LEU A 150 -11.54 21.19 -2.89
C LEU A 150 -12.71 21.37 -1.92
N GLU A 151 -12.46 21.65 -0.63
CA GLU A 151 -13.50 22.02 0.34
C GLU A 151 -14.11 23.39 0.03
N GLU A 152 -13.30 24.35 -0.42
CA GLU A 152 -13.72 25.72 -0.79
C GLU A 152 -14.35 25.81 -2.20
N ALA A 153 -14.10 24.83 -3.08
CA ALA A 153 -14.63 24.81 -4.44
C ALA A 153 -16.17 24.69 -4.53
N ARG A 154 -16.78 25.32 -5.54
CA ARG A 154 -18.23 25.22 -5.78
C ARG A 154 -18.61 23.84 -6.36
N PRO A 155 -19.60 23.12 -5.82
CA PRO A 155 -20.08 21.86 -6.39
C PRO A 155 -20.49 21.97 -7.87
N GLY A 156 -20.44 20.85 -8.58
CA GLY A 156 -20.75 20.75 -10.00
C GLY A 156 -19.52 20.89 -10.88
N ALA A 157 -19.70 21.43 -12.09
CA ALA A 157 -18.69 21.42 -13.14
C ALA A 157 -17.31 21.98 -12.72
N ASP A 158 -17.29 23.06 -11.93
CA ASP A 158 -16.05 23.69 -11.47
C ASP A 158 -15.29 22.80 -10.49
N PHE A 159 -16.01 22.10 -9.59
CA PHE A 159 -15.43 21.08 -8.74
C PHE A 159 -14.87 19.93 -9.58
N ASP A 160 -15.62 19.41 -10.55
CA ASP A 160 -15.18 18.29 -11.40
C ASP A 160 -13.84 18.59 -12.11
N HIS A 161 -13.71 19.79 -12.70
CA HIS A 161 -12.48 20.24 -13.35
C HIS A 161 -11.33 20.32 -12.33
N LEU A 162 -11.53 21.06 -11.23
CA LEU A 162 -10.50 21.26 -10.22
C LEU A 162 -10.06 19.95 -9.56
N TRP A 163 -10.99 19.01 -9.36
CA TRP A 163 -10.74 17.70 -8.79
C TRP A 163 -9.89 16.83 -9.71
N MET A 164 -10.20 16.77 -11.00
CA MET A 164 -9.40 16.04 -11.98
C MET A 164 -7.95 16.55 -12.02
N GLU A 165 -7.74 17.86 -11.95
CA GLU A 165 -6.39 18.44 -11.90
C GLU A 165 -5.70 18.14 -10.56
N THR A 166 -6.37 18.39 -9.43
CA THR A 166 -5.81 18.19 -8.08
C THR A 166 -5.42 16.74 -7.85
N LEU A 167 -6.30 15.78 -8.19
CA LEU A 167 -6.03 14.36 -7.99
C LEU A 167 -5.00 13.84 -9.00
N SER A 168 -4.98 14.29 -10.26
CA SER A 168 -3.90 13.93 -11.20
C SER A 168 -2.53 14.36 -10.69
N ARG A 169 -2.46 15.54 -10.04
CA ARG A 169 -1.22 16.09 -9.47
C ARG A 169 -0.81 15.38 -8.19
N HIS A 170 -1.78 14.98 -7.35
CA HIS A 170 -1.56 14.10 -6.20
C HIS A 170 -1.05 12.71 -6.62
N HIS A 171 -1.71 12.06 -7.58
CA HIS A 171 -1.28 10.77 -8.14
C HIS A 171 0.15 10.82 -8.71
N TYR A 172 0.54 11.90 -9.38
CA TYR A 172 1.89 12.05 -9.92
C TYR A 172 2.99 12.00 -8.83
N LEU A 173 2.70 12.51 -7.63
CA LEU A 173 3.62 12.44 -6.49
C LEU A 173 3.72 11.01 -5.96
N ALA A 174 2.61 10.29 -5.84
CA ALA A 174 2.61 8.85 -5.54
C ALA A 174 3.39 8.04 -6.58
N VAL A 175 3.25 8.34 -7.88
CA VAL A 175 4.05 7.71 -8.95
C VAL A 175 5.55 7.97 -8.76
N THR A 176 5.93 9.18 -8.35
CA THR A 176 7.34 9.53 -8.09
C THR A 176 7.88 8.72 -6.91
N MET A 177 7.20 8.78 -5.76
CA MET A 177 7.55 8.04 -4.54
C MET A 177 7.62 6.51 -4.78
N ALA A 178 6.67 5.96 -5.55
CA ALA A 178 6.65 4.56 -5.92
C ALA A 178 7.80 4.18 -6.87
N THR A 179 8.18 5.09 -7.77
CA THR A 179 9.35 4.91 -8.65
C THR A 179 10.64 4.88 -7.85
N ASP A 180 10.81 5.80 -6.89
CA ASP A 180 11.94 5.81 -5.97
C ASP A 180 12.01 4.50 -5.16
N CYS A 181 10.87 4.02 -4.64
CA CYS A 181 10.79 2.72 -3.97
C CYS A 181 11.28 1.57 -4.85
N LEU A 182 10.87 1.52 -6.11
CA LEU A 182 11.25 0.46 -7.05
C LEU A 182 12.76 0.42 -7.35
N VAL A 183 13.45 1.57 -7.31
CA VAL A 183 14.90 1.65 -7.61
C VAL A 183 15.80 1.63 -6.37
N ALA A 184 15.28 1.97 -5.18
CA ALA A 184 16.08 2.10 -3.95
C ALA A 184 15.81 1.05 -2.86
N SER A 185 14.71 0.28 -2.93
CA SER A 185 14.49 -0.84 -1.99
C SER A 185 15.35 -2.07 -2.33
N ASP A 186 15.65 -2.91 -1.34
CA ASP A 186 16.46 -4.13 -1.57
C ASP A 186 15.74 -5.09 -2.54
N LEU A 187 16.48 -5.67 -3.49
CA LEU A 187 15.95 -6.62 -4.47
C LEU A 187 15.31 -7.87 -3.83
N LYS A 188 15.71 -8.22 -2.60
CA LYS A 188 15.10 -9.31 -1.82
C LYS A 188 13.73 -8.95 -1.27
N HIS A 189 13.40 -7.67 -1.11
CA HIS A 189 12.11 -7.20 -0.57
C HIS A 189 11.01 -7.27 -1.63
N ALA A 190 10.82 -8.45 -2.23
CA ALA A 190 9.91 -8.69 -3.34
C ALA A 190 8.44 -8.32 -3.04
N ALA A 191 8.03 -8.34 -1.77
CA ALA A 191 6.71 -7.86 -1.33
C ALA A 191 6.57 -6.33 -1.46
N LEU A 192 7.59 -5.58 -1.03
CA LEU A 192 7.65 -4.12 -1.15
C LEU A 192 7.74 -3.70 -2.63
N GLN A 193 8.59 -4.37 -3.41
CA GLN A 193 8.72 -4.18 -4.85
C GLN A 193 7.40 -4.40 -5.61
N ARG A 194 6.58 -5.40 -5.22
CA ARG A 194 5.24 -5.59 -5.79
C ARG A 194 4.26 -4.49 -5.38
N TYR A 195 4.28 -4.09 -4.11
CA TYR A 195 3.43 -3.00 -3.59
C TYR A 195 3.70 -1.67 -4.31
N CYS A 196 4.97 -1.27 -4.42
CA CYS A 196 5.35 -0.05 -5.12
C CYS A 196 5.04 -0.10 -6.62
N ARG A 197 5.16 -1.27 -7.26
CA ARG A 197 4.73 -1.44 -8.66
C ARG A 197 3.22 -1.28 -8.83
N GLY A 198 2.43 -1.82 -7.90
CA GLY A 198 0.98 -1.68 -7.88
C GLY A 198 0.55 -0.22 -7.82
N ILE A 199 1.08 0.54 -6.85
CA ILE A 199 0.87 1.99 -6.75
C ILE A 199 1.26 2.67 -8.06
N GLN A 200 2.49 2.46 -8.56
CA GLN A 200 2.96 3.13 -9.78
C GLN A 200 2.01 2.91 -10.97
N GLN A 201 1.54 1.68 -11.17
CA GLN A 201 0.65 1.33 -12.28
C GLN A 201 -0.74 1.95 -12.11
N ALA A 202 -1.40 1.72 -10.98
CA ALA A 202 -2.76 2.22 -10.74
C ALA A 202 -2.84 3.76 -10.76
N GLN A 203 -1.84 4.44 -10.19
CA GLN A 203 -1.79 5.90 -10.15
C GLN A 203 -1.53 6.50 -11.55
N ILE A 204 -0.76 5.81 -12.43
CA ILE A 204 -0.61 6.19 -13.85
C ILE A 204 -1.94 6.00 -14.62
N GLU A 205 -2.66 4.91 -14.37
CA GLU A 205 -3.98 4.65 -14.97
C GLU A 205 -4.99 5.73 -14.57
N GLY A 206 -5.08 6.07 -13.27
CA GLY A 206 -5.93 7.16 -12.77
C GLY A 206 -5.58 8.54 -13.36
N ILE A 207 -4.30 8.85 -13.54
CA ILE A 207 -3.86 10.07 -14.24
C ILE A 207 -4.37 10.10 -15.69
N ASN A 208 -4.32 8.97 -16.40
CA ASN A 208 -4.76 8.91 -17.80
C ASN A 208 -6.28 8.99 -17.92
N ASP A 209 -7.04 8.30 -17.07
CA ASP A 209 -8.50 8.43 -16.96
C ASP A 209 -8.90 9.91 -16.78
N MET A 210 -8.27 10.63 -15.82
CA MET A 210 -8.56 12.05 -15.56
C MET A 210 -8.16 12.96 -16.72
N ARG A 211 -7.03 12.70 -17.39
CA ARG A 211 -6.61 13.43 -18.60
C ARG A 211 -7.57 13.23 -19.77
N GLU A 212 -8.10 12.03 -19.95
CA GLU A 212 -9.14 11.75 -20.93
C GLU A 212 -10.45 12.48 -20.58
N MET A 213 -10.86 12.49 -19.31
CA MET A 213 -12.06 13.23 -18.89
C MET A 213 -11.90 14.75 -19.08
N LEU A 214 -10.72 15.32 -18.78
CA LEU A 214 -10.39 16.73 -19.06
C LEU A 214 -10.45 17.06 -20.56
N CYS A 215 -9.94 16.17 -21.42
CA CYS A 215 -10.04 16.31 -22.87
C CYS A 215 -11.51 16.27 -23.33
N LYS A 216 -12.27 15.24 -22.91
CA LYS A 216 -13.67 15.01 -23.33
C LYS A 216 -14.62 16.11 -22.86
N THR A 217 -14.45 16.62 -21.63
CA THR A 217 -15.42 17.53 -21.00
C THR A 217 -15.02 19.01 -21.06
N ARG A 218 -13.72 19.32 -21.11
CA ARG A 218 -13.20 20.69 -21.09
C ARG A 218 -12.36 21.06 -22.33
N ASN A 219 -12.17 20.13 -23.28
CA ASN A 219 -11.27 20.28 -24.44
C ASN A 219 -9.79 20.52 -24.03
N ILE A 220 -9.40 20.10 -22.82
CA ILE A 220 -8.03 20.23 -22.30
C ILE A 220 -7.27 18.92 -22.55
N CYS A 221 -6.91 18.69 -23.81
CA CYS A 221 -6.31 17.42 -24.26
C CYS A 221 -4.78 17.35 -24.09
N ASP A 222 -4.13 18.45 -23.74
CA ASP A 222 -2.69 18.55 -23.56
C ASP A 222 -2.24 18.49 -22.09
N TYR A 223 -3.19 18.35 -21.14
CA TYR A 223 -2.95 18.40 -19.70
C TYR A 223 -1.81 17.49 -19.23
N GLN A 224 -0.95 18.04 -18.36
CA GLN A 224 0.13 17.34 -17.67
C GLN A 224 0.06 17.63 -16.16
N PRO A 225 0.17 16.62 -15.28
CA PRO A 225 0.24 16.86 -13.82
C PRO A 225 1.58 17.49 -13.37
N LEU A 226 2.57 17.52 -14.26
CA LEU A 226 3.89 18.14 -14.08
C LEU A 226 3.76 19.68 -13.95
N ARG A 227 4.56 20.33 -13.11
CA ARG A 227 4.68 21.81 -13.10
C ARG A 227 5.68 22.32 -14.14
N GLY A 228 5.55 23.60 -14.51
CA GLY A 228 6.59 24.33 -15.23
C GLY A 228 6.70 24.07 -16.75
N LEU A 229 5.87 23.19 -17.31
CA LEU A 229 5.86 22.92 -18.75
C LEU A 229 5.24 24.08 -19.53
N LYS A 230 6.09 24.90 -20.16
CA LYS A 230 5.66 26.04 -20.98
C LYS A 230 4.74 25.58 -22.12
N GLY A 231 3.62 26.28 -22.31
CA GLY A 231 2.67 26.01 -23.39
C GLY A 231 1.86 24.72 -23.21
N ARG A 232 1.72 24.23 -21.98
CA ARG A 232 0.86 23.10 -21.61
C ARG A 232 -0.03 23.46 -20.43
N HIS A 233 -1.23 22.89 -20.36
CA HIS A 233 -2.04 22.96 -19.15
C HIS A 233 -1.41 22.11 -18.03
N THR A 234 -1.03 22.76 -16.91
CA THR A 234 -0.36 22.12 -15.77
C THR A 234 -1.14 22.16 -14.46
N GLY A 235 -2.42 22.56 -14.51
CA GLY A 235 -3.30 22.73 -13.35
C GLY A 235 -3.64 24.19 -13.02
N SER A 236 -4.68 24.36 -12.21
CA SER A 236 -5.20 25.66 -11.78
C SER A 236 -4.16 26.51 -11.02
N ASN A 237 -4.22 27.82 -11.24
CA ASN A 237 -3.30 28.81 -10.63
C ASN A 237 -3.39 28.88 -9.09
N SER A 238 -4.38 28.23 -8.47
CA SER A 238 -4.61 28.20 -7.02
C SER A 238 -3.79 27.13 -6.28
N GLU A 239 -3.25 26.11 -6.96
CA GLU A 239 -2.27 25.21 -6.34
C GLU A 239 -0.86 25.82 -6.35
N ALA A 240 -0.57 26.67 -5.36
CA ALA A 240 0.76 27.25 -5.15
C ALA A 240 1.87 26.19 -5.22
N ALA A 241 3.01 26.57 -5.82
CA ALA A 241 4.17 25.70 -5.99
C ALA A 241 4.57 25.05 -4.66
N ALA A 242 4.74 23.72 -4.68
CA ALA A 242 5.13 22.93 -3.52
C ALA A 242 6.65 22.70 -3.47
N ASP A 243 7.37 23.31 -4.40
CA ASP A 243 8.75 22.98 -4.75
C ASP A 243 9.70 24.05 -4.16
N ALA A 244 9.40 24.46 -2.92
CA ALA A 244 10.11 25.47 -2.15
C ALA A 244 10.08 25.11 -0.65
N ASP A 245 10.63 23.94 -0.33
CA ASP A 245 11.41 23.60 0.88
C ASP A 245 12.14 22.27 0.62
#